data_AF-A0AAW8HYS4-F1
#
_entry.id   AF-A0AAW8HYS4-F1
#
_cell.length_a   1.000
_cell.length_b   1.000
_cell.length_c   1.000
_cell.angle_alpha   90.00
_cell.angle_beta   90.00
_cell.angle_gamma   90.00
#
_symmetry.space_group_name_H-M   'P 1'
#
loop_
_entity.id
_entity.type
_entity.pdbx_description
1 polymer ?
#
loop_
_entity_poly.entity_id
_entity_poly.type
_entity_poly.pdbx_seq_one_letter_code
_entity_poly.pdbx_strand_id
1 'polypeptide(L)'
;MHALRLVGLAILTAIAPIAVLIGSSPAHADTDIGQPCSPEGAKLWGNPGPIYCERTADGQLQWVSIPAWALCVAFCDRPGGP
;
A
#
# COMPACT_ATOMS: atom_id res chain seq x y z
N MET A 1 -20.79 28.48 -25.16
CA MET A 1 -20.46 27.03 -25.04
C MET A 1 -18.95 26.73 -25.17
N HIS A 2 -18.18 27.43 -26.01
CA HIS A 2 -16.72 27.19 -26.13
C HIS A 2 -15.89 27.63 -24.91
N ALA A 3 -16.20 28.78 -24.31
CA ALA A 3 -15.45 29.29 -23.15
C ALA A 3 -15.52 28.35 -21.93
N LEU A 4 -16.68 27.76 -21.64
CA LEU A 4 -16.85 26.78 -20.57
C LEU A 4 -16.03 25.50 -20.81
N ARG A 5 -15.91 25.07 -22.07
CA ARG A 5 -15.08 23.91 -22.43
C ARG A 5 -13.59 24.21 -22.24
N LEU A 6 -13.14 25.42 -22.57
CA LEU A 6 -11.76 25.85 -22.36
C LEU A 6 -11.41 25.95 -20.88
N VAL A 7 -12.31 26.46 -20.05
CA VAL A 7 -12.13 26.51 -18.59
C VAL A 7 -12.07 25.10 -18.00
N GLY A 8 -12.95 24.20 -18.41
CA GLY A 8 -12.92 22.80 -17.97
C GLY A 8 -11.62 22.08 -18.34
N LEU A 9 -11.12 22.30 -19.56
CA LEU A 9 -9.85 21.74 -20.02
C LEU A 9 -8.67 22.26 -19.20
N ALA A 10 -8.63 23.57 -18.93
CA ALA A 10 -7.57 24.20 -18.14
C ALA A 10 -7.51 23.67 -16.70
N ILE A 11 -8.68 23.47 -16.07
CA ILE A 11 -8.79 22.89 -14.73
C ILE A 11 -8.28 21.43 -14.74
N LEU A 12 -8.71 20.62 -15.72
CA LEU A 12 -8.25 19.24 -15.84
C LEU A 12 -6.73 19.15 -16.04
N THR A 13 -6.14 20.01 -16.87
CA THR A 13 -4.68 20.03 -17.07
C THR A 13 -3.90 20.45 -15.83
N ALA A 14 -4.50 21.22 -14.93
CA ALA A 14 -3.85 21.62 -13.67
C ALA A 14 -3.96 20.54 -12.58
N ILE A 15 -5.11 19.84 -12.50
CA ILE A 15 -5.38 18.88 -11.42
C ILE A 15 -4.90 17.46 -11.76
N ALA A 16 -5.01 17.04 -13.02
CA ALA A 16 -4.55 15.72 -13.46
C ALA A 16 -3.09 15.41 -13.10
N PRO A 17 -2.09 16.29 -13.30
CA PRO A 17 -0.72 15.99 -12.93
C PRO A 17 -0.54 15.84 -11.41
N ILE A 18 -1.30 16.58 -10.60
CA ILE A 18 -1.26 16.47 -9.13
C ILE A 18 -1.80 15.10 -8.70
N ALA A 19 -2.92 14.66 -9.27
CA ALA A 19 -3.49 13.34 -8.99
C ALA A 19 -2.54 12.21 -9.41
N VAL A 20 -1.89 12.34 -10.57
CA VAL A 20 -0.89 11.37 -11.05
C VAL A 20 0.30 11.33 -10.10
N LEU A 21 0.86 12.48 -9.70
CA LEU A 21 2.01 12.55 -8.78
C LEU A 21 1.74 11.87 -7.44
N ILE A 22 0.55 12.12 -6.86
CA ILE A 22 0.15 11.51 -5.58
C ILE A 22 -0.06 10.00 -5.74
N GLY A 23 -0.70 9.57 -6.83
CA GLY A 23 -0.99 8.14 -7.07
C GLY A 23 0.18 7.31 -7.59
N SER A 24 1.23 7.95 -8.15
CA SER A 24 2.40 7.27 -8.72
C SER A 24 3.51 6.98 -7.72
N SER A 25 3.37 7.46 -6.48
CA SER A 25 4.36 7.18 -5.45
C SER A 25 4.22 5.71 -5.02
N PRO A 26 5.32 4.93 -4.92
CA PRO A 26 5.25 3.57 -4.41
C PRO A 26 4.60 3.60 -3.02
N ALA A 27 3.77 2.61 -2.71
CA ALA A 27 3.31 2.49 -1.35
C ALA A 27 4.55 2.25 -0.46
N HIS A 28 4.54 2.76 0.77
CA HIS A 28 5.68 2.60 1.69
C HIS A 28 6.20 1.15 1.72
N ALA A 29 5.27 0.19 1.65
CA ALA A 29 5.53 -1.25 1.68
C ALA A 29 6.19 -1.86 0.42
N ASP A 30 6.33 -1.12 -0.68
CA ASP A 30 6.86 -1.66 -1.95
C ASP A 30 8.34 -2.04 -1.86
N THR A 31 9.08 -1.37 -0.97
CA THR A 31 10.53 -1.57 -0.77
C THR A 31 10.90 -2.18 0.58
N ASP A 32 9.90 -2.54 1.38
CA ASP A 32 10.11 -2.84 2.80
C ASP A 32 10.46 -4.31 3.07
N ILE A 33 10.36 -5.21 2.09
CA ILE A 33 10.67 -6.64 2.28
C ILE A 33 12.11 -6.83 2.80
N GLY A 34 12.25 -7.59 3.88
CA GLY A 34 13.53 -7.84 4.56
C GLY A 34 14.03 -6.67 5.40
N GLN A 35 13.36 -5.51 5.39
CA GLN A 35 13.69 -4.40 6.28
C GLN A 35 13.18 -4.67 7.70
N PRO A 36 13.87 -4.13 8.72
CA PRO A 36 13.39 -4.18 10.10
C PRO A 36 11.99 -3.61 10.24
N CYS A 37 11.17 -4.25 11.06
CA CYS A 37 9.78 -3.84 11.28
C CYS A 37 9.40 -3.83 12.76
N SER A 38 8.33 -3.11 13.08
CA SER A 38 7.71 -3.08 14.41
C SER A 38 6.31 -2.47 14.33
N PRO A 39 5.32 -2.95 15.11
CA PRO A 39 5.36 -4.12 15.99
C PRO A 39 5.19 -5.45 15.25
N GLU A 40 5.60 -6.56 15.89
CA GLU A 40 5.35 -7.91 15.40
C GLU A 40 3.86 -8.14 15.12
N GLY A 41 3.53 -8.73 13.97
CA GLY A 41 2.16 -8.94 13.49
C GLY A 41 1.52 -7.75 12.77
N ALA A 42 2.21 -6.61 12.64
CA ALA A 42 1.76 -5.51 11.79
C ALA A 42 1.61 -5.96 10.33
N LYS A 43 0.62 -5.42 9.61
CA LYS A 43 0.31 -5.79 8.23
C LYS A 43 0.26 -4.54 7.37
N LEU A 44 0.86 -4.60 6.19
CA LEU A 44 0.87 -3.52 5.21
C LEU A 44 0.53 -4.06 3.82
N TRP A 45 0.08 -3.17 2.95
CA TRP A 45 -0.15 -3.45 1.54
C TRP A 45 0.84 -2.68 0.69
N GLY A 46 1.58 -3.40 -0.13
CA GLY A 46 2.48 -2.83 -1.14
C GLY A 46 2.35 -3.56 -2.48
N ASN A 47 3.28 -3.27 -3.36
CA ASN A 47 3.53 -3.91 -4.65
C ASN A 47 4.76 -4.80 -4.48
N PRO A 48 4.68 -6.13 -4.67
CA PRO A 48 3.65 -6.87 -5.42
C PRO A 48 2.46 -7.39 -4.61
N GLY A 49 2.37 -7.11 -3.31
CA GLY A 49 1.25 -7.59 -2.51
C GLY A 49 1.38 -7.28 -1.02
N PRO A 50 0.54 -7.91 -0.18
CA PRO A 50 0.57 -7.72 1.26
C PRO A 50 1.85 -8.28 1.90
N ILE A 51 2.33 -7.57 2.91
CA ILE A 51 3.46 -7.95 3.75
C ILE A 51 3.04 -7.90 5.22
N TYR A 52 3.72 -8.66 6.07
CA TYR A 52 3.53 -8.61 7.52
C TYR A 52 4.87 -8.63 8.24
N CYS A 53 4.87 -8.04 9.43
CA CYS A 53 6.03 -8.01 10.30
C CYS A 53 6.13 -9.33 11.07
N GLU A 54 7.12 -10.15 10.73
CA GLU A 54 7.33 -11.47 11.33
C GLU A 54 8.72 -11.57 11.95
N ARG A 55 8.83 -12.38 12.99
CA ARG A 55 10.12 -12.78 13.55
C ARG A 55 10.74 -13.87 12.69
N THR A 56 11.88 -13.56 12.08
CA THR A 56 12.64 -14.51 11.27
C THR A 56 13.34 -15.56 12.13
N ALA A 57 13.89 -16.60 11.50
CA ALA A 57 14.64 -17.66 12.19
C ALA A 57 15.81 -17.14 13.04
N ASP A 58 16.37 -15.99 12.67
CA ASP A 58 17.46 -15.30 13.38
C ASP A 58 16.96 -14.45 14.58
N GLY A 59 15.65 -14.45 14.84
CA GLY A 59 15.03 -13.72 15.94
C GLY A 59 14.80 -12.23 15.68
N GLN A 60 15.15 -11.73 14.49
CA GLN A 60 14.93 -10.34 14.07
C GLN A 60 13.52 -10.17 13.50
N LEU A 61 12.90 -9.01 13.77
CA LEU A 61 11.63 -8.64 13.16
C LEU A 61 11.87 -8.02 11.80
N GLN A 62 11.32 -8.62 10.74
CA GLN A 62 11.42 -8.13 9.38
C GLN A 62 10.08 -8.21 8.64
N TRP A 63 9.89 -7.34 7.66
CA TRP A 63 8.75 -7.44 6.76
C TRP A 63 8.93 -8.61 5.80
N VAL A 64 7.95 -9.51 5.78
CA VAL A 64 7.93 -10.68 4.91
C VAL A 64 6.64 -10.70 4.08
N SER A 65 6.67 -11.33 2.91
CA SER A 65 5.49 -11.42 2.05
C SER A 65 4.44 -12.37 2.65
N ILE A 66 3.18 -11.95 2.61
CA ILE A 66 2.06 -12.88 2.88
C ILE A 66 1.81 -13.64 1.57
N PRO A 67 2.06 -14.95 1.51
CA PRO A 67 1.84 -15.69 0.28
C PRO A 67 0.35 -15.73 -0.06
N ALA A 68 0.03 -15.84 -1.35
CA ALA A 68 -1.35 -15.67 -1.83
C ALA A 68 -2.36 -16.67 -1.23
N TRP A 69 -1.90 -17.84 -0.80
CA TRP A 69 -2.73 -18.84 -0.14
C TRP A 69 -3.02 -18.49 1.34
N ALA A 70 -2.17 -17.68 1.97
CA ALA A 70 -2.31 -17.23 3.36
C ALA A 70 -3.03 -15.87 3.47
N LEU A 71 -3.27 -15.18 2.36
CA LEU A 71 -4.00 -13.91 2.27
C LEU A 71 -5.36 -13.97 2.99
N CYS A 72 -6.14 -15.02 2.75
CA CYS A 72 -7.44 -15.18 3.38
C CYS A 72 -7.32 -15.25 4.91
N VAL A 73 -6.37 -16.02 5.44
CA VAL A 73 -6.22 -16.16 6.89
C VAL A 73 -5.61 -14.90 7.51
N ALA A 74 -4.64 -14.27 6.82
CA ALA A 74 -3.94 -13.10 7.31
C ALA A 74 -4.84 -11.86 7.45
N PHE A 75 -5.85 -11.68 6.60
CA PHE A 75 -6.78 -10.54 6.71
C PHE A 75 -8.13 -10.91 7.34
N CYS A 76 -8.51 -12.19 7.34
CA CYS A 76 -9.77 -12.64 7.94
C CYS A 76 -9.66 -13.03 9.42
N ASP A 77 -8.50 -12.90 10.07
CA ASP A 77 -8.38 -13.10 11.53
C ASP A 77 -9.16 -12.03 12.36
N ARG A 78 -9.74 -11.03 11.69
CA ARG A 78 -10.74 -10.15 12.30
C ARG A 78 -12.01 -10.07 11.43
N PRO A 79 -12.97 -11.02 11.56
CA PRO A 79 -14.36 -10.63 11.40
C PRO A 79 -14.63 -9.55 12.46
N GLY A 80 -15.24 -8.43 12.08
CA GLY A 80 -15.28 -7.22 12.90
C GLY A 80 -15.65 -7.43 14.38
N GLY A 81 -15.07 -6.59 15.25
CA GLY A 81 -15.54 -6.35 16.61
C GLY A 81 -14.44 -6.27 17.68
N PRO A 82 -14.70 -5.60 18.83
CA PRO A 82 -15.89 -4.79 19.15
C PRO A 82 -15.93 -3.42 18.44
#